data_AF-A0A9E6JPL0-F1
#
_entry.id   AF-A0A9E6JPL0-F1
#
_cell.length_a   1.000
_cell.length_b   1.000
_cell.length_c   1.000
_cell.angle_alpha   90.00
_cell.angle_beta   90.00
_cell.angle_gamma   90.00
#
_symmetry.space_group_name_H-M   'P 1'
#
loop_
_entity.id
_entity.type
_entity.pdbx_description
1 polymer ?
#
loop_
_entity_poly.entity_id
_entity_poly.type
_entity_poly.pdbx_seq_one_letter_code
_entity_poly.pdbx_strand_id
1 'polypeptide(L)' 'MAELKRRNLPVKDIRQFHEEITRVTGKPRPIEFEDEVVALVEYRDGSIIDVIRKVHE' A
#
# COMPACT_ATOMS: atom_id res chain seq x y z
N MET A 1 3.19 -20.99 4.03
CA MET A 1 4.36 -20.87 3.13
C MET A 1 4.85 -22.20 2.56
N ALA A 2 4.94 -23.28 3.35
CA ALA A 2 5.44 -24.58 2.89
C ALA A 2 4.72 -25.14 1.64
N GLU A 3 3.38 -25.07 1.61
CA GLU A 3 2.58 -25.53 0.46
C GLU A 3 2.89 -24.76 -0.83
N LEU A 4 3.00 -23.44 -0.75
CA LEU A 4 3.25 -22.57 -1.89
C LEU A 4 4.65 -22.82 -2.48
N LYS A 5 5.64 -23.02 -1.60
CA LYS A 5 7.01 -23.37 -2.00
C LYS A 5 7.06 -24.76 -2.63
N ARG A 6 6.33 -25.74 -2.09
CA ARG A 6 6.23 -27.10 -2.66
C ARG A 6 5.65 -27.10 -4.08
N ARG A 7 4.73 -26.18 -4.37
CA ARG A 7 4.14 -26.00 -5.71
C ARG A 7 4.98 -25.11 -6.62
N ASN A 8 6.23 -24.80 -6.25
CA ASN A 8 7.15 -23.95 -7.00
C ASN A 8 6.57 -22.57 -7.37
N LEU A 9 5.72 -22.01 -6.51
CA LEU A 9 5.21 -20.65 -6.73
C LEU A 9 6.29 -19.61 -6.39
N PRO A 10 6.35 -18.49 -7.12
CA PRO A 10 7.33 -17.43 -6.90
C PRO A 10 6.95 -16.60 -5.66
N VAL A 11 7.14 -17.17 -4.48
CA VAL A 11 6.89 -16.49 -3.19
C VAL A 11 8.10 -15.64 -2.82
N LYS A 12 7.89 -14.36 -2.56
CA LYS A 12 8.91 -13.41 -2.11
C LYS A 12 8.46 -12.74 -0.81
N ASP A 13 9.43 -12.23 -0.04
CA ASP A 13 9.12 -11.30 1.05
C ASP A 13 8.61 -9.98 0.45
N ILE A 14 7.59 -9.38 1.07
CA ILE A 14 6.96 -8.16 0.56
C ILE A 14 7.93 -6.98 0.52
N ARG A 15 8.92 -6.93 1.42
CA ARG A 15 9.93 -5.86 1.47
C ARG A 15 10.92 -5.99 0.31
N GLN A 16 11.38 -7.21 0.04
CA GLN A 16 12.24 -7.49 -1.11
C GLN A 16 11.54 -7.14 -2.42
N PHE A 17 10.24 -7.46 -2.52
CA PHE A 17 9.45 -7.14 -3.71
C PHE A 17 9.30 -5.62 -3.89
N HIS A 18 8.99 -4.89 -2.81
CA HIS A 18 8.91 -3.43 -2.84
C HIS A 18 10.24 -2.77 -3.25
N GLU A 19 11.37 -3.24 -2.72
CA GLU A 19 12.72 -2.77 -3.08
C GLU A 19 13.05 -3.01 -4.56
N GLU A 20 12.71 -4.20 -5.08
CA GLU A 20 12.93 -4.55 -6.49
C GLU A 20 12.17 -3.61 -7.43
N ILE A 21 10.88 -3.36 -7.16
CA ILE A 21 10.06 -2.44 -7.95
C ILE A 21 10.59 -1.01 -7.86
N THR A 22 10.90 -0.55 -6.64
CA THR A 22 11.45 0.81 -6.42
C THR A 22 12.78 1.03 -7.16
N ARG A 23 13.60 -0.02 -7.31
CA ARG A 23 14.84 0.07 -8.09
C ARG A 23 14.59 0.22 -9.60
N VAL A 24 13.51 -0.37 -10.11
CA VAL A 24 13.13 -0.30 -11.53
C VAL A 24 12.43 1.02 -11.83
N THR A 25 11.50 1.46 -10.98
CA THR A 25 10.66 2.64 -11.22
C THR A 25 11.22 3.93 -10.63
N GLY A 26 12.21 3.83 -9.74
CA GLY A 26 12.57 4.91 -8.82
C GLY A 26 11.60 5.03 -7.66
N LYS A 27 11.93 5.92 -6.71
CA LYS A 27 11.02 6.28 -5.60
C LYS A 27 9.92 7.21 -6.13
N PRO A 28 8.64 6.94 -5.85
CA PRO A 28 7.56 7.80 -6.28
C PRO A 28 7.68 9.18 -5.63
N ARG A 29 7.32 10.22 -6.38
CA ARG A 29 7.19 11.58 -5.83
C ARG A 29 6.02 11.60 -4.84
N PRO A 30 6.19 12.14 -3.62
CA PRO A 30 5.08 12.32 -2.68
C PRO A 30 3.97 13.17 -3.28
N ILE A 31 2.72 12.84 -2.94
CA ILE A 31 1.55 13.67 -3.24
C ILE A 31 1.35 14.60 -2.05
N GLU A 32 1.08 15.87 -2.33
CA GLU A 32 0.73 16.85 -1.30
C GLU A 32 -0.78 16.83 -1.06
N PHE A 33 -1.18 16.85 0.20
CA PHE A 33 -2.57 16.78 0.63
C PHE A 33 -2.90 17.98 1.52
N GLU A 34 -4.14 18.45 1.43
CA GLU A 34 -4.70 19.44 2.34
C GLU A 34 -5.19 18.78 3.63
N ASP A 35 -5.49 19.58 4.65
CA ASP A 35 -6.02 19.07 5.93
C ASP A 35 -7.49 18.62 5.84
N GLU A 36 -8.20 19.03 4.79
CA GLU A 36 -9.60 18.69 4.55
C GLU A 36 -9.79 17.17 4.35
N VAL A 37 -10.58 16.54 5.22
CA VAL A 37 -10.98 15.14 5.11
C VAL A 37 -12.22 15.04 4.23
N VAL A 38 -12.10 14.33 3.11
CA VAL A 38 -13.16 14.18 2.10
C VAL A 38 -13.93 12.87 2.22
N ALA A 39 -13.34 11.85 2.88
CA ALA A 39 -14.03 10.59 3.16
C ALA A 39 -13.38 9.83 4.34
N LEU A 40 -14.16 8.92 4.94
CA LEU A 40 -13.72 8.00 5.98
C LEU A 40 -13.64 6.58 5.44
N VAL A 41 -12.62 5.83 5.85
CA VAL A 41 -12.51 4.39 5.58
C VAL A 41 -12.96 3.63 6.81
N GLU A 42 -14.19 3.10 6.74
CA GLU A 42 -14.79 2.26 7.78
C GLU A 42 -14.47 0.79 7.52
N TYR A 43 -13.99 0.11 8.54
CA TYR A 43 -13.75 -1.32 8.53
C TYR A 43 -15.05 -2.09 8.81
N ARG A 44 -15.03 -3.40 8.54
CA ARG A 44 -16.21 -4.27 8.59
C ARG A 44 -16.88 -4.35 9.96
N ASP A 45 -16.18 -3.99 11.03
CA ASP A 45 -16.68 -3.96 12.40
C ASP A 45 -17.20 -2.58 12.84
N GLY A 46 -17.24 -1.60 11.93
CA GLY A 46 -17.64 -0.23 12.20
C GLY A 46 -16.52 0.67 12.72
N SER A 47 -15.30 0.16 12.90
CA SER A 47 -14.15 0.99 13.28
C SER A 47 -13.64 1.82 12.11
N ILE A 48 -13.23 3.07 12.37
CA ILE A 48 -12.57 3.91 11.36
C ILE A 48 -11.08 3.59 11.35
N ILE A 49 -10.56 3.15 10.20
CA ILE A 49 -9.17 2.71 10.05
C ILE A 49 -8.31 3.66 9.24
N ASP A 50 -8.91 4.55 8.46
CA ASP A 50 -8.20 5.55 7.66
C ASP A 50 -9.12 6.72 7.26
N VAL A 51 -8.52 7.78 6.73
CA VAL A 51 -9.20 8.94 6.17
C VAL A 51 -8.62 9.30 4.80
N ILE A 52 -9.48 9.70 3.87
CA ILE A 52 -9.05 10.23 2.57
C ILE A 52 -9.01 11.76 2.69
N ARG A 53 -7.84 12.33 2.38
CA ARG A 53 -7.62 13.79 2.39
C ARG A 53 -7.67 14.34 0.97
N LYS A 54 -8.09 15.60 0.86
CA LYS A 54 -8.12 16.32 -0.41
C LYS A 54 -6.70 16.50 -0.95
N VAL A 55 -6.53 16.28 -2.26
CA VAL A 55 -5.25 16.48 -2.95
C VAL A 55 -5.01 17.98 -3.15
N HIS A 56 -3.79 18.44 -2.91
CA HIS A 56 -3.36 19.79 -3.24
C HIS A 56 -3.05 19.86 -4.75
N GLU A 57 -3.72 20.77 -5.48
CA GLU A 57 -3.55 20.97 -6.93
C GLU A 57 -2.28 21.75 -7.30
#